data_AF-A0A0A0J3S2-F1
#
_entry.id   AF-A0A0A0J3S2-F1
#
_cell.length_a   1.000
_cell.length_b   1.000
_cell.length_c   1.000
_cell.angle_alpha   90.00
_cell.angle_beta   90.00
_cell.angle_gamma   90.00
#
_symmetry.space_group_name_H-M   'P 1'
#
loop_
_entity.id
_entity.type
_entity.pdbx_description
1 polymer ?
#
loop_
_entity_poly.entity_id
_entity_poly.type
_entity_poly.pdbx_seq_one_letter_code
_entity_poly.pdbx_strand_id
1 'polypeptide(L)'
;MRKAYTTLGWVIAGLVLLQAASMAWGVGGQSRFIENGGVVDKALVEAARAGGEAPWPEVFGFMIHGINGGMLIPLAALALLGVSFRARLPHARRNAGILFGLVFVQIMIAYSIRDLPLLGFIHGLNALLIFAAAMVIARHTADVNDDAGGTSAAAMPPTVAGDAPLTSAEH
;
A
#
# COMPACT_ATOMS: atom_id res chain seq x y z
N MET A 1 -3.34 -18.59 1.26
CA MET A 1 -3.05 -17.35 0.48
C MET A 1 -3.71 -16.08 1.02
N ARG A 2 -4.77 -16.18 1.85
CA ARG A 2 -5.42 -15.01 2.46
C ARG A 2 -4.46 -14.09 3.25
N LYS A 3 -3.66 -14.65 4.18
CA LYS A 3 -2.64 -13.89 4.92
C LYS A 3 -1.60 -13.25 4.00
N ALA A 4 -1.04 -14.03 3.07
CA ALA A 4 -0.08 -13.50 2.09
C ALA A 4 -0.66 -12.33 1.27
N TYR A 5 -1.93 -12.42 0.86
CA TYR A 5 -2.63 -11.38 0.12
C TYR A 5 -2.75 -10.07 0.92
N THR A 6 -3.18 -10.14 2.19
CA THR A 6 -3.31 -8.94 3.02
C THR A 6 -1.96 -8.38 3.48
N THR A 7 -1.00 -9.24 3.80
CA THR A 7 0.39 -8.83 4.09
C THR A 7 1.01 -8.10 2.91
N LEU A 8 0.83 -8.58 1.68
CA LEU A 8 1.33 -7.88 0.50
C LEU A 8 0.66 -6.52 0.29
N GLY A 9 -0.63 -6.39 0.63
CA GLY A 9 -1.31 -5.09 0.68
C GLY A 9 -0.62 -4.11 1.64
N TRP A 10 -0.33 -4.54 2.87
CA TRP A 10 0.40 -3.73 3.85
C TRP A 10 1.82 -3.39 3.39
N VAL A 11 2.53 -4.35 2.78
CA VAL A 11 3.87 -4.13 2.23
C VAL A 11 3.82 -3.04 1.16
N ILE A 12 2.91 -3.14 0.19
CA ILE A 12 2.79 -2.12 -0.88
C ILE A 12 2.43 -0.75 -0.30
N ALA A 13 1.50 -0.68 0.66
CA ALA A 13 1.15 0.58 1.32
C ALA A 13 2.37 1.21 2.02
N GLY A 14 3.15 0.41 2.77
CA GLY A 14 4.38 0.86 3.41
C GLY A 14 5.45 1.30 2.42
N LEU A 15 5.62 0.58 1.30
CA LEU A 15 6.54 0.96 0.23
C LEU A 15 6.13 2.30 -0.39
N VAL A 16 4.84 2.56 -0.63
CA VAL A 16 4.38 3.87 -1.15
C VAL A 16 4.65 4.99 -0.14
N LEU A 17 4.44 4.78 1.16
CA LEU A 17 4.76 5.78 2.18
C LEU A 17 6.27 6.08 2.23
N LEU A 18 7.10 5.04 2.24
CA LEU A 18 8.56 5.18 2.18
C LEU A 18 8.99 5.95 0.93
N GLN A 19 8.36 5.66 -0.21
CA GLN A 19 8.62 6.37 -1.47
C GLN A 19 8.34 7.87 -1.33
N ALA A 20 7.17 8.25 -0.81
CA ALA A 20 6.79 9.65 -0.64
C ALA A 20 7.72 10.38 0.36
N ALA A 21 8.00 9.74 1.50
CA ALA A 21 8.91 10.27 2.51
C ALA A 21 10.34 10.48 1.95
N SER A 22 10.84 9.52 1.17
CA SER A 22 12.17 9.62 0.56
C SER A 22 12.28 10.77 -0.45
N MET A 23 11.22 11.07 -1.20
CA MET A 23 11.20 12.24 -2.09
C MET A 23 11.17 13.56 -1.32
N ALA A 24 10.34 13.66 -0.29
CA ALA A 24 10.29 14.87 0.53
C ALA A 24 11.66 15.14 1.20
N TRP A 25 12.32 14.08 1.68
CA TRP A 25 13.66 14.16 2.24
C TRP A 25 14.70 14.61 1.19
N GLY A 26 14.70 13.99 0.02
CA GLY A 26 15.63 14.33 -1.07
C GLY A 26 15.47 15.76 -1.59
N VAL A 27 14.22 16.21 -1.79
CA VAL A 27 13.91 17.58 -2.18
C VAL A 27 14.32 18.57 -1.08
N GLY A 28 14.04 18.28 0.19
CA GLY A 28 14.44 19.13 1.31
C GLY A 28 15.95 19.31 1.42
N GLY A 29 16.72 18.23 1.26
CA GLY A 29 18.19 18.33 1.25
C GLY A 29 18.73 19.06 0.01
N GLN A 30 18.10 18.88 -1.16
CA GLN A 30 18.43 19.65 -2.35
C GLN A 30 18.18 21.16 -2.15
N SER A 31 17.04 21.54 -1.57
CA SER A 31 16.75 22.94 -1.24
C SER A 31 17.81 23.51 -0.31
N ARG A 32 18.16 22.79 0.77
CA ARG A 32 19.21 23.20 1.70
C ARG A 32 20.58 23.33 1.04
N PHE A 33 20.95 22.42 0.13
CA PHE A 33 22.20 22.50 -0.63
C PHE A 33 22.25 23.79 -1.48
N ILE A 34 21.15 24.11 -2.16
CA ILE A 34 21.03 25.33 -2.98
C ILE A 34 21.09 26.58 -2.11
N GLU A 35 20.38 26.61 -0.98
CA GLU A 35 20.39 27.72 -0.03
C GLU A 35 21.79 28.02 0.54
N ASN A 36 22.65 27.00 0.64
CA ASN A 36 24.04 27.14 1.07
C ASN A 36 25.01 27.50 -0.07
N GLY A 37 24.51 27.87 -1.25
CA GLY A 37 25.31 28.27 -2.41
C GLY A 37 25.68 27.14 -3.37
N GLY A 38 25.13 25.93 -3.16
CA GLY A 38 25.27 24.83 -4.10
C GLY A 38 24.50 25.06 -5.41
N VAL A 39 25.00 24.51 -6.50
CA VAL A 39 24.36 24.58 -7.83
C VAL A 39 24.02 23.18 -8.30
N VAL A 40 22.75 22.95 -8.65
CA VAL A 40 22.29 21.68 -9.22
C VAL A 40 22.13 21.83 -10.72
N ASP A 41 23.11 21.32 -11.46
CA ASP A 41 23.10 21.31 -12.91
C ASP A 41 23.18 19.87 -13.46
N LYS A 42 23.18 19.74 -14.79
CA LYS A 42 23.27 18.45 -15.46
C LYS A 42 24.55 17.70 -15.09
N ALA A 43 25.69 18.38 -15.03
CA ALA A 43 26.99 17.78 -14.78
C ALA A 43 27.04 17.15 -13.38
N LEU A 44 26.54 17.85 -12.37
CA LEU A 44 26.44 17.34 -11.01
C LEU A 44 25.58 16.09 -10.92
N VAL A 45 24.41 16.12 -11.55
CA VAL A 45 23.46 15.00 -11.52
C VAL A 45 24.02 13.78 -12.25
N GLU A 46 24.72 13.96 -13.38
CA GLU A 46 25.38 12.87 -14.09
C GLU A 46 26.53 12.27 -13.28
N ALA A 47 27.36 13.11 -12.64
CA ALA A 47 28.44 12.65 -11.76
C ALA A 47 27.91 11.82 -10.57
N ALA A 48 26.83 12.28 -9.93
CA ALA A 48 26.19 11.56 -8.83
C ALA A 48 25.63 10.20 -9.27
N ARG A 49 25.09 10.09 -10.49
CA ARG A 49 24.58 8.81 -11.03
C ARG A 49 25.68 7.85 -11.46
N ALA A 50 26.83 8.35 -11.87
CA ALA A 50 27.98 7.53 -12.27
C ALA A 50 28.73 6.89 -11.09
N GLY A 51 28.24 7.08 -9.86
CA GLY A 51 28.90 6.57 -8.64
C GLY A 51 29.97 7.51 -8.09
N GLY A 52 29.98 8.78 -8.50
CA GLY A 52 30.77 9.82 -7.86
C GLY A 52 30.33 10.09 -6.42
N GLU A 53 31.11 10.88 -5.68
CA GLU A 53 30.72 11.30 -4.33
C GLU A 53 29.36 11.99 -4.33
N ALA A 54 28.52 11.61 -3.37
CA ALA A 54 27.21 12.22 -3.18
C ALA A 54 27.40 13.70 -2.78
N PRO A 55 26.84 14.66 -3.53
CA PRO A 55 27.03 16.09 -3.25
C PRO A 55 26.35 16.54 -1.95
N TRP A 56 25.34 15.79 -1.50
CA TRP A 56 24.76 15.87 -0.17
C TRP A 56 24.12 14.51 0.20
N PRO A 57 24.03 14.15 1.49
CA PRO A 57 23.51 12.84 1.91
C PRO A 57 22.08 12.56 1.43
N GLU A 58 21.20 13.57 1.41
CA GLU A 58 19.79 13.39 1.07
C GLU A 58 19.55 13.08 -0.41
N VAL A 59 20.58 13.15 -1.27
CA VAL A 59 20.48 12.69 -2.68
C VAL A 59 20.02 11.23 -2.77
N PHE A 60 20.31 10.43 -1.72
CA PHE A 60 19.83 9.06 -1.61
C PHE A 60 18.30 8.96 -1.54
N GLY A 61 17.59 10.02 -1.13
CA GLY A 61 16.13 10.09 -1.19
C GLY A 61 15.58 9.87 -2.60
N PHE A 62 16.20 10.50 -3.61
CA PHE A 62 15.83 10.30 -5.03
C PHE A 62 16.13 8.88 -5.50
N MET A 63 17.25 8.30 -5.05
CA MET A 63 17.63 6.93 -5.39
C MET A 63 16.66 5.90 -4.78
N ILE A 64 16.31 6.08 -3.51
CA ILE A 64 15.33 5.25 -2.81
C ILE A 64 13.98 5.37 -3.51
N HIS A 65 13.52 6.58 -3.83
CA HIS A 65 12.28 6.79 -4.58
C HIS A 65 12.27 6.02 -5.90
N GLY A 66 13.33 6.18 -6.70
CA GLY A 66 13.47 5.55 -8.01
C GLY A 66 13.50 4.03 -7.96
N ILE A 67 14.34 3.44 -7.10
CA ILE A 67 14.46 1.97 -6.95
C ILE A 67 13.14 1.39 -6.39
N ASN A 68 12.58 2.02 -5.37
CA ASN A 68 11.37 1.54 -4.74
C ASN A 68 10.17 1.59 -5.70
N GLY A 69 10.02 2.69 -6.44
CA GLY A 69 8.93 2.85 -7.43
C GLY A 69 9.11 2.08 -8.73
N GLY A 70 10.35 1.97 -9.21
CA GLY A 70 10.67 1.28 -10.44
C GLY A 70 10.82 -0.24 -10.30
N MET A 71 11.08 -0.75 -9.09
CA MET A 71 11.37 -2.17 -8.87
C MET A 71 10.54 -2.78 -7.73
N LEU A 72 10.67 -2.27 -6.50
CA LEU A 72 10.10 -2.97 -5.32
C LEU A 72 8.56 -3.00 -5.33
N ILE A 73 7.91 -1.85 -5.56
CA ILE A 73 6.44 -1.77 -5.67
C ILE A 73 5.92 -2.62 -6.84
N PRO A 74 6.48 -2.53 -8.07
CA PRO A 74 6.08 -3.39 -9.18
C PRO A 74 6.21 -4.89 -8.90
N LEU A 75 7.32 -5.33 -8.29
CA LEU A 75 7.52 -6.74 -7.92
C LEU A 75 6.51 -7.19 -6.86
N ALA A 76 6.25 -6.36 -5.85
CA ALA A 76 5.25 -6.65 -4.82
C ALA A 76 3.82 -6.71 -5.41
N ALA A 77 3.48 -5.80 -6.34
CA ALA A 77 2.20 -5.79 -7.04
C ALA A 77 2.02 -7.04 -7.93
N LEU A 78 3.07 -7.46 -8.63
CA LEU A 78 3.06 -8.69 -9.41
C LEU A 78 2.90 -9.93 -8.53
N ALA A 79 3.61 -9.99 -7.40
CA ALA A 79 3.45 -11.05 -6.41
C ALA A 79 2.02 -11.09 -5.86
N LEU A 80 1.46 -9.94 -5.51
CA LEU A 80 0.08 -9.81 -5.05
C LEU A 80 -0.91 -10.32 -6.10
N LEU A 81 -0.74 -9.95 -7.37
CA LEU A 81 -1.54 -10.43 -8.48
C LEU A 81 -1.46 -11.97 -8.58
N GLY A 82 -0.26 -12.54 -8.52
CA GLY A 82 -0.06 -13.99 -8.52
C GLY A 82 -0.73 -14.71 -7.32
N VAL A 83 -0.63 -14.13 -6.12
CA VAL A 83 -1.29 -14.65 -4.91
C VAL A 83 -2.81 -14.56 -5.00
N SER A 84 -3.34 -13.52 -5.65
CA SER A 84 -4.78 -13.24 -5.73
C SER A 84 -5.59 -14.38 -6.37
N PHE A 85 -5.01 -15.10 -7.35
CA PHE A 85 -5.67 -16.23 -8.02
C PHE A 85 -6.00 -17.38 -7.06
N ARG A 86 -5.18 -17.54 -6.01
CA ARG A 86 -5.28 -18.61 -5.01
C ARG A 86 -5.80 -18.11 -3.65
N ALA A 87 -6.08 -16.82 -3.51
CA ALA A 87 -6.56 -16.22 -2.26
C ALA A 87 -7.95 -16.72 -1.83
N ARG A 88 -8.80 -17.12 -2.80
CA ARG A 88 -10.20 -17.55 -2.59
C ARG A 88 -11.02 -16.54 -1.78
N LEU A 89 -10.72 -15.26 -1.98
CA LEU A 89 -11.44 -14.12 -1.42
C LEU A 89 -12.38 -13.53 -2.48
N PRO A 90 -13.57 -13.05 -2.08
CA PRO A 90 -14.40 -12.22 -2.96
C PRO A 90 -13.57 -11.05 -3.51
N HIS A 91 -13.65 -10.83 -4.82
CA HIS A 91 -13.01 -9.72 -5.53
C HIS A 91 -11.47 -9.63 -5.47
N ALA A 92 -10.74 -10.59 -4.88
CA ALA A 92 -9.28 -10.47 -4.76
C ALA A 92 -8.55 -10.29 -6.10
N ARG A 93 -8.97 -11.02 -7.14
CA ARG A 93 -8.37 -10.90 -8.48
C ARG A 93 -8.63 -9.52 -9.09
N ARG A 94 -9.84 -9.00 -8.93
CA ARG A 94 -10.22 -7.67 -9.43
C ARG A 94 -9.40 -6.58 -8.73
N ASN A 95 -9.34 -6.61 -7.40
CA ASN A 95 -8.64 -5.60 -6.62
C ASN A 95 -7.13 -5.63 -6.89
N ALA A 96 -6.52 -6.83 -6.96
CA ALA A 96 -5.12 -6.97 -7.34
C ALA A 96 -4.84 -6.50 -8.77
N GLY A 97 -5.74 -6.79 -9.72
CA GLY A 97 -5.64 -6.30 -11.10
C GLY A 97 -5.73 -4.78 -11.20
N ILE A 98 -6.65 -4.15 -10.45
CA ILE A 98 -6.75 -2.69 -10.37
C ILE A 98 -5.45 -2.10 -9.82
N LEU A 99 -4.95 -2.61 -8.69
CA LEU A 99 -3.70 -2.13 -8.10
C LEU A 99 -2.54 -2.27 -9.08
N PHE A 100 -2.40 -3.43 -9.73
CA PHE A 100 -1.35 -3.66 -10.73
C PHE A 100 -1.47 -2.69 -11.92
N GLY A 101 -2.69 -2.46 -12.42
CA GLY A 101 -2.95 -1.48 -13.47
C GLY A 101 -2.56 -0.07 -13.08
N LEU A 102 -2.88 0.36 -11.86
CA LEU A 102 -2.47 1.66 -11.32
C LEU A 102 -0.95 1.78 -11.22
N VAL A 103 -0.26 0.73 -10.77
CA VAL A 103 1.23 0.69 -10.72
C VAL A 103 1.83 0.76 -12.12
N PHE A 104 1.26 0.05 -13.10
CA PHE A 104 1.70 0.13 -14.48
C PHE A 104 1.58 1.56 -15.03
N VAL A 105 0.41 2.18 -14.85
CA VAL A 105 0.17 3.59 -15.24
C VAL A 105 1.14 4.53 -14.52
N GLN A 106 1.42 4.32 -13.24
CA GLN A 106 2.37 5.12 -12.45
C GLN A 106 3.76 5.17 -13.10
N ILE A 107 4.26 4.03 -13.56
CA ILE A 107 5.57 3.91 -14.20
C ILE A 107 5.59 4.65 -15.54
N MET A 108 4.54 4.49 -16.34
CA MET A 108 4.43 5.19 -17.63
C MET A 108 4.45 6.72 -17.42
N ILE A 109 3.68 7.22 -16.45
CA ILE A 109 3.68 8.63 -16.10
C ILE A 109 5.07 9.07 -15.64
N ALA A 110 5.73 8.31 -14.74
CA ALA A 110 7.04 8.65 -14.19
C ALA A 110 8.11 8.91 -15.26
N TYR A 111 8.21 8.03 -16.25
CA TYR A 111 9.20 8.18 -17.33
C TYR A 111 8.91 9.35 -18.27
N SER A 112 7.66 9.81 -18.31
CA SER A 112 7.14 10.87 -19.19
C SER A 112 7.23 12.27 -18.56
N ILE A 113 7.53 12.38 -17.26
CA ILE A 113 7.62 13.68 -16.54
C ILE A 113 8.67 14.62 -17.17
N ARG A 114 9.75 14.05 -17.71
CA ARG A 114 10.85 14.83 -18.34
C ARG A 114 10.37 15.67 -19.52
N ASP A 115 9.36 15.19 -20.24
CA ASP A 115 8.82 15.86 -21.41
C ASP A 115 7.59 16.71 -21.07
N LEU A 116 6.81 16.29 -20.06
CA LEU A 116 5.59 16.96 -19.60
C LEU A 116 5.58 17.08 -18.07
N PRO A 117 6.17 18.15 -17.48
CA PRO A 117 6.30 18.29 -16.02
C PRO A 117 4.99 18.23 -15.24
N LEU A 118 3.86 18.64 -15.86
CA LEU A 118 2.52 18.53 -15.25
C LEU A 118 2.15 17.08 -14.89
N LEU A 119 2.71 16.10 -15.60
CA LEU A 119 2.55 14.68 -15.27
C LEU A 119 3.10 14.34 -13.88
N GLY A 120 4.02 15.13 -13.31
CA GLY A 120 4.49 14.96 -11.94
C GLY A 120 3.38 15.13 -10.90
N PHE A 121 2.46 16.06 -11.12
CA PHE A 121 1.29 16.22 -10.26
C PHE A 121 0.34 15.01 -10.36
N ILE A 122 0.05 14.58 -11.58
CA ILE A 122 -0.80 13.40 -11.84
C ILE A 122 -0.16 12.12 -11.28
N HIS A 123 1.16 11.99 -11.38
CA HIS A 123 1.93 10.91 -10.76
C HIS A 123 1.73 10.88 -9.24
N GLY A 124 1.80 12.04 -8.56
CA GLY A 124 1.53 12.15 -7.13
C GLY A 124 0.11 11.68 -6.76
N LEU A 125 -0.90 12.10 -7.53
CA LEU A 125 -2.28 11.67 -7.32
C LEU A 125 -2.47 10.16 -7.52
N ASN A 126 -1.88 9.59 -8.58
CA ASN A 126 -2.00 8.15 -8.84
C ASN A 126 -1.24 7.31 -7.78
N ALA A 127 -0.15 7.82 -7.17
CA ALA A 127 0.48 7.19 -6.02
C ALA A 127 -0.48 7.08 -4.82
N LEU A 128 -1.29 8.11 -4.56
CA LEU A 128 -2.32 8.07 -3.51
C LEU A 128 -3.42 7.05 -3.82
N LEU A 129 -3.80 6.90 -5.08
CA LEU A 129 -4.74 5.85 -5.50
C LEU A 129 -4.18 4.45 -5.29
N ILE A 130 -2.88 4.22 -5.60
CA ILE A 130 -2.21 2.95 -5.32
C ILE A 130 -2.21 2.69 -3.82
N PHE A 131 -1.87 3.68 -2.99
CA PHE A 131 -1.91 3.56 -1.53
C PHE A 131 -3.31 3.19 -1.04
N ALA A 132 -4.35 3.89 -1.50
CA ALA A 132 -5.74 3.59 -1.13
C ALA A 132 -6.16 2.18 -1.55
N ALA A 133 -5.84 1.76 -2.77
CA ALA A 133 -6.12 0.40 -3.26
C ALA A 133 -5.38 -0.66 -2.43
N ALA A 134 -4.11 -0.41 -2.06
CA ALA A 134 -3.32 -1.27 -1.19
C ALA A 134 -3.95 -1.39 0.21
N MET A 135 -4.46 -0.30 0.76
CA MET A 135 -5.16 -0.29 2.05
C MET A 135 -6.47 -1.08 2.03
N VAL A 136 -7.26 -0.98 0.95
CA VAL A 136 -8.46 -1.82 0.76
C VAL A 136 -8.08 -3.30 0.77
N ILE A 137 -7.01 -3.67 0.08
CA ILE A 137 -6.49 -5.04 0.03
C ILE A 137 -5.97 -5.49 1.41
N ALA A 138 -5.25 -4.62 2.10
CA ALA A 138 -4.64 -4.90 3.40
C ALA A 138 -5.68 -5.15 4.50
N ARG A 139 -6.82 -4.45 4.44
CA ARG A 139 -7.91 -4.53 5.43
C ARG A 139 -8.95 -5.61 5.13
N HIS A 140 -8.89 -6.24 3.96
CA HIS A 140 -9.86 -7.23 3.46
C HIS A 140 -10.13 -8.45 4.37
N THR A 141 -9.36 -8.64 5.45
CA THR A 141 -9.55 -9.72 6.43
C THR A 141 -9.96 -9.27 7.82
N ALA A 142 -9.95 -7.97 8.14
CA ALA A 142 -10.53 -7.47 9.38
C ALA A 142 -12.05 -7.73 9.38
N ASP A 143 -12.71 -7.33 8.30
CA ASP A 143 -14.17 -7.44 8.15
C ASP A 143 -14.69 -8.88 8.22
N VAL A 144 -13.94 -9.86 7.70
CA VAL A 144 -14.36 -11.28 7.69
C VAL A 144 -14.31 -11.93 9.08
N ASN A 145 -13.46 -11.43 9.98
CA ASN A 145 -13.36 -11.96 11.34
C ASN A 145 -14.40 -11.33 12.28
N ASP A 146 -14.79 -10.08 12.04
CA ASP A 146 -15.82 -9.38 12.82
C ASP A 146 -17.22 -9.96 12.56
N ASP A 147 -17.53 -10.34 11.31
CA ASP A 147 -18.79 -11.02 10.96
C ASP A 147 -18.92 -12.43 11.59
N ALA A 148 -17.80 -13.13 11.76
CA ALA A 148 -17.77 -14.46 12.38
C ALA A 148 -17.84 -14.42 13.92
N GLY A 149 -17.42 -13.32 14.55
CA GLY A 149 -17.52 -13.11 16.00
C GLY A 149 -18.90 -12.59 16.45
N GLY A 150 -19.59 -11.80 15.62
CA GLY A 150 -20.88 -11.20 15.97
C GLY A 150 -22.08 -12.15 15.96
N THR A 151 -21.98 -13.30 15.28
CA THR A 151 -23.08 -14.26 15.13
C THR A 151 -23.17 -15.30 16.27
N SER A 152 -22.13 -15.45 17.10
CA SER A 152 -22.13 -16.43 18.19
C SER A 152 -22.81 -15.94 19.48
N ALA A 153 -22.98 -14.63 19.68
CA ALA A 153 -23.55 -14.07 20.91
C ALA A 153 -25.09 -13.92 20.88
N ALA A 154 -25.72 -14.03 19.71
CA ALA A 154 -27.15 -13.75 19.53
C ALA A 154 -28.05 -15.00 19.50
N ALA A 155 -27.50 -16.20 19.71
CA ALA A 155 -28.20 -17.47 19.47
C ALA A 155 -28.43 -18.36 20.71
N MET A 156 -28.60 -17.78 21.91
CA MET A 156 -29.23 -18.51 23.02
C MET A 156 -30.68 -18.04 23.21
N PRO A 157 -31.68 -18.84 22.80
CA PRO A 157 -33.05 -18.58 23.24
C PRO A 157 -33.15 -18.81 24.75
N PRO A 158 -33.98 -18.01 25.47
CA PRO A 158 -34.24 -18.27 26.88
C PRO A 158 -34.90 -19.63 27.03
N THR A 159 -34.24 -20.54 27.76
CA THR A 159 -34.83 -21.81 28.20
C THR A 159 -36.06 -21.50 29.05
N VAL A 160 -37.24 -21.73 28.49
CA VAL A 160 -38.49 -21.75 29.24
C VAL A 160 -38.40 -22.92 30.22
N ALA A 161 -38.28 -22.60 31.50
CA ALA A 161 -38.41 -23.59 32.57
C ALA A 161 -39.82 -24.18 32.51
N GLY A 162 -39.89 -25.50 32.28
CA GLY A 162 -41.15 -26.21 32.16
C GLY A 162 -41.92 -26.21 33.47
N ASP A 163 -43.23 -25.98 33.35
CA ASP A 163 -44.21 -26.15 34.41
C ASP A 163 -44.20 -27.60 34.93
N ALA A 164 -43.99 -27.76 36.23
CA ALA A 164 -44.16 -29.03 36.91
C ALA A 164 -45.66 -29.29 37.18
N PRO A 165 -46.16 -30.52 36.96
CA PRO A 165 -47.54 -30.85 37.31
C PRO A 165 -47.64 -31.08 38.82
N LEU A 166 -48.45 -30.28 39.50
CA LEU A 166 -48.86 -30.53 40.87
C LEU A 166 -49.87 -31.70 40.88
N THR A 167 -49.38 -32.87 41.28
CA THR A 167 -50.21 -34.03 41.58
C THR A 167 -50.97 -33.80 42.89
N SER A 168 -52.28 -33.93 42.82
CA SER A 168 -53.19 -34.01 43.96
C SER A 168 -53.04 -35.36 44.69
N ALA A 169 -52.73 -35.34 45.99
CA ALA A 169 -53.04 -36.45 46.90
C ALA A 169 -52.99 -36.02 48.40
N GLU A 170 -54.11 -36.28 49.08
CA GLU A 170 -54.27 -36.71 50.49
C GLU A 170 -53.99 -35.74 51.66
N HIS A 171 -55.04 -35.11 52.20
CA HIS A 171 -55.80 -35.53 53.40
C HIS A 171 -56.98 -34.59 53.67
#